data_AF-A0A839JEE5-F1
#
_entry.id   AF-A0A839JEE5-F1
#
_cell.length_a   1.000
_cell.length_b   1.000
_cell.length_c   1.000
_cell.angle_alpha   90.00
_cell.angle_beta   90.00
_cell.angle_gamma   90.00
#
_symmetry.space_group_name_H-M   'P 1'
#
loop_
_entity.id
_entity.type
_entity.pdbx_description
1 polymer ?
#
loop_
_entity_poly.entity_id
_entity_poly.type
_entity_poly.pdbx_seq_one_letter_code
_entity_poly.pdbx_strand_id
1 'polypeptide(L)'
;MTDSRIARGTCAHLPGIDLCVMRVEPVGDEVWVQVLATYGSHQEVSTLRPHDPLDLPGGLRLTVESIDFPDTGEAIVQLVHTWTAAINRPSDKE
;
A
#
# COMPACT_ATOMS: atom_id res chain seq x y z
N MET A 1 3.38 -22.37 -18.72
CA MET A 1 2.35 -21.31 -18.82
C MET A 1 2.27 -20.69 -17.43
N THR A 2 2.90 -19.54 -17.23
CA THR A 2 2.95 -18.88 -15.92
C THR A 2 1.76 -17.94 -15.85
N ASP A 3 0.73 -18.39 -15.14
CA ASP A 3 -0.51 -17.66 -14.93
C ASP A 3 -0.24 -16.61 -13.84
N SER A 4 0.05 -15.36 -14.25
CA SER A 4 0.27 -14.25 -13.31
C SER A 4 -1.09 -13.81 -12.78
N ARG A 5 -1.62 -14.54 -11.80
CA ARG A 5 -2.88 -14.23 -11.14
C ARG A 5 -2.64 -13.18 -10.06
N ILE A 6 -3.07 -11.97 -10.36
CA ILE A 6 -3.02 -10.82 -9.49
C ILE A 6 -4.26 -10.82 -8.60
N ALA A 7 -4.07 -10.65 -7.30
CA ALA A 7 -5.09 -10.10 -6.42
C ALA A 7 -5.40 -8.64 -6.78
N ARG A 8 -6.38 -8.43 -7.66
CA ARG A 8 -6.92 -7.11 -7.92
C ARG A 8 -7.98 -6.82 -6.88
N GLY A 9 -7.97 -5.62 -6.30
CA GLY A 9 -9.20 -5.06 -5.72
C GLY A 9 -9.28 -4.95 -4.21
N THR A 10 -8.21 -5.24 -3.45
CA THR A 10 -8.17 -4.76 -2.05
C THR A 10 -7.85 -3.28 -2.06
N CYS A 11 -8.86 -2.45 -1.78
CA CYS A 11 -8.70 -1.02 -1.61
C CYS A 11 -8.96 -0.63 -0.14
N ALA A 12 -8.08 0.20 0.41
CA ALA A 12 -8.26 0.84 1.70
C ALA A 12 -8.55 2.33 1.49
N HIS A 13 -9.67 2.80 2.02
CA HIS A 13 -10.09 4.19 1.98
C HIS A 13 -9.69 4.86 3.28
N LEU A 14 -8.70 5.74 3.23
CA LEU A 14 -8.20 6.50 4.38
C LEU A 14 -8.56 7.99 4.21
N PRO A 15 -8.64 8.78 5.29
CA PRO A 15 -8.91 10.21 5.19
C PRO A 15 -7.93 10.92 4.22
N GLY A 16 -8.45 11.36 3.07
CA GLY A 16 -7.70 12.09 2.06
C GLY A 16 -6.84 11.24 1.12
N ILE A 17 -6.86 9.91 1.25
CA ILE A 17 -6.08 9.00 0.41
C ILE A 17 -6.76 7.64 0.21
N ASP A 18 -6.89 7.24 -1.04
CA ASP A 18 -7.33 5.90 -1.43
C ASP A 18 -6.11 5.07 -1.84
N LEU A 19 -6.02 3.86 -1.31
CA LEU A 19 -4.94 2.92 -1.59
C LEU A 19 -5.53 1.67 -2.22
N CYS A 20 -5.10 1.30 -3.41
CA CYS A 20 -5.61 0.11 -4.09
C CYS A 20 -4.46 -0.79 -4.53
N VAL A 21 -4.54 -2.08 -4.20
CA VAL A 21 -3.62 -3.08 -4.73
C VAL A 21 -3.97 -3.34 -6.20
N MET A 22 -3.02 -3.01 -7.08
CA MET A 22 -3.14 -3.11 -8.53
C MET A 22 -2.56 -4.42 -9.06
N ARG A 23 -1.43 -4.84 -8.48
CA ARG A 23 -0.66 -6.00 -8.90
C ARG A 23 -0.02 -6.69 -7.71
N VAL A 24 0.01 -8.02 -7.74
CA VAL A 24 0.84 -8.85 -6.86
C VAL A 24 1.61 -9.77 -7.79
N GLU A 25 2.93 -9.76 -7.71
CA GLU A 25 3.80 -10.55 -8.58
C GLU A 25 4.92 -11.25 -7.79
N PRO A 26 5.16 -12.55 -8.03
CA PRO A 26 6.33 -13.21 -7.49
C PRO A 26 7.59 -12.77 -8.24
N VAL A 27 8.65 -12.43 -7.49
CA VAL A 27 9.97 -12.03 -8.02
C VAL A 27 11.03 -12.86 -7.30
N GLY A 28 11.42 -13.98 -7.93
CA GLY A 28 12.30 -14.96 -7.28
C GLY A 28 11.58 -15.64 -6.12
N ASP A 29 12.18 -15.57 -4.93
CA ASP A 29 11.61 -16.09 -3.68
C ASP A 29 10.80 -15.04 -2.89
N GLU A 30 10.71 -13.80 -3.41
CA GLU A 30 9.93 -12.71 -2.81
C GLU A 30 8.61 -12.49 -3.56
N VAL A 31 7.67 -11.80 -2.91
CA VAL A 31 6.43 -11.33 -3.52
C VAL A 31 6.43 -9.81 -3.49
N TRP A 32 6.13 -9.18 -4.62
CA TRP A 32 6.11 -7.74 -4.79
C TRP A 32 4.68 -7.28 -5.06
N VAL A 33 4.30 -6.14 -4.48
CA VAL A 33 2.94 -5.58 -4.58
C VAL A 33 3.01 -4.19 -5.21
N GLN A 34 2.24 -3.95 -6.26
CA GLN A 34 2.03 -2.60 -6.77
C GLN A 34 0.76 -2.02 -6.15
N VAL A 35 0.91 -0.89 -5.48
CA VAL A 35 -0.16 -0.13 -4.84
C VAL A 35 -0.34 1.18 -5.60
N LEU A 36 -1.57 1.49 -5.97
CA LEU A 36 -1.98 2.81 -6.45
C LEU A 36 -2.44 3.63 -5.25
N ALA A 37 -1.75 4.71 -4.96
CA ALA A 37 -2.16 5.74 -4.02
C ALA A 37 -2.81 6.90 -4.77
N THR A 38 -4.02 7.29 -4.37
CA THR A 38 -4.75 8.43 -4.93
C THR A 38 -5.05 9.43 -3.81
N TYR A 39 -4.59 10.67 -3.94
CA TYR A 39 -4.85 11.74 -2.98
C TYR A 39 -5.19 13.04 -3.72
N GLY A 40 -6.46 13.47 -3.62
CA GLY A 40 -7.01 14.55 -4.44
C GLY A 40 -7.01 14.17 -5.93
N SER A 41 -6.38 14.99 -6.77
CA SER A 41 -6.20 14.70 -8.21
C SER A 41 -4.89 13.99 -8.53
N HIS A 42 -4.07 13.67 -7.53
CA HIS A 42 -2.77 13.04 -7.73
C HIS A 42 -2.91 11.52 -7.61
N GLN A 43 -2.19 10.81 -8.48
CA GLN A 43 -2.11 9.36 -8.50
C GLN A 43 -0.64 8.95 -8.58
N GLU A 44 -0.23 8.06 -7.68
CA GLU A 44 1.11 7.50 -7.61
C GLU A 44 1.04 5.98 -7.57
N VAL A 45 1.86 5.30 -8.37
CA VAL A 45 2.01 3.84 -8.31
C VAL A 45 3.35 3.53 -7.66
N SER A 46 3.31 2.78 -6.57
CA SER A 46 4.50 2.37 -5.82
C SER A 46 4.58 0.85 -5.77
N THR A 47 5.79 0.31 -5.94
CA THR A 47 6.05 -1.13 -5.78
C THR A 47 6.65 -1.36 -4.40
N LEU A 48 6.00 -2.20 -3.60
CA LEU A 48 6.35 -2.48 -2.21
C LEU A 48 6.65 -3.97 -2.04
N ARG A 49 7.68 -4.26 -1.25
CA ARG A 49 7.87 -5.59 -0.68
C ARG A 49 7.07 -5.71 0.63
N PRO A 50 6.76 -6.93 1.08
CA PRO A 50 6.31 -7.18 2.44
C PRO A 50 7.22 -6.47 3.42
N HIS A 51 6.62 -5.78 4.38
CA HIS A 51 7.29 -5.02 5.43
C HIS A 51 8.08 -3.77 4.98
N ASP A 52 8.20 -3.48 3.68
CA ASP A 52 8.76 -2.21 3.21
C ASP A 52 7.73 -1.08 3.45
N PRO A 53 8.12 0.00 4.15
CA PRO A 53 7.22 1.13 4.37
C PRO A 53 7.10 2.00 3.12
N LEU A 54 5.88 2.49 2.86
CA LEU A 54 5.59 3.56 1.91
C LEU A 54 5.20 4.82 2.70
N ASP A 55 6.01 5.86 2.57
CA ASP A 55 5.69 7.17 3.12
C ASP A 55 4.76 7.92 2.16
N LEU A 56 3.62 8.38 2.69
CA LEU A 56 2.55 9.03 1.95
C LEU A 56 2.32 10.46 2.50
N PRO A 57 1.67 11.34 1.73
CA PRO A 57 1.36 12.69 2.18
C PRO A 57 0.64 12.73 3.54
N GLY A 58 0.89 13.78 4.32
CA GLY A 58 0.28 13.96 5.64
C GLY A 58 0.91 13.12 6.77
N GLY A 59 2.09 12.53 6.54
CA GLY A 59 2.78 11.71 7.56
C GLY A 59 2.20 10.30 7.70
N LEU A 60 1.34 9.90 6.76
CA LEU A 60 0.83 8.55 6.68
C LEU A 60 1.96 7.61 6.24
N ARG A 61 2.09 6.49 6.93
CA ARG A 61 2.96 5.39 6.53
C ARG A 61 2.13 4.13 6.32
N LEU A 62 2.29 3.53 5.15
CA LEU A 62 1.67 2.26 4.79
C LEU A 62 2.72 1.16 4.81
N THR A 63 2.35 -0.04 5.20
CA THR A 63 3.21 -1.22 5.10
C THR A 63 2.37 -2.43 4.73
N VAL A 64 2.90 -3.28 3.86
CA VAL A 64 2.28 -4.59 3.57
C VAL A 64 2.66 -5.53 4.70
N GLU A 65 1.69 -5.97 5.50
CA GLU A 65 1.95 -6.86 6.64
C GLU A 65 2.01 -8.32 6.22
N SER A 66 1.04 -8.77 5.43
CA SER A 66 0.98 -10.14 4.93
C SER A 66 0.40 -10.19 3.53
N ILE A 67 0.77 -11.26 2.82
CA ILE A 67 0.20 -11.63 1.53
C ILE A 67 -0.11 -13.12 1.61
N ASP A 68 -1.39 -13.46 1.57
CA ASP A 68 -1.87 -14.84 1.59
C ASP A 68 -2.37 -15.24 0.22
N PHE A 69 -2.14 -16.48 -0.20
CA PHE A 69 -2.62 -17.04 -1.47
C PHE A 69 -3.52 -18.25 -1.19
N PRO A 70 -4.81 -18.06 -0.87
CA PRO A 70 -5.76 -19.16 -0.78
C PRO A 70 -5.83 -19.99 -2.08
N ASP A 71 -6.26 -21.25 -1.95
CA ASP A 71 -6.46 -22.18 -3.07
C ASP A 71 -7.46 -21.67 -4.13
N THR A 72 -8.20 -20.60 -3.82
CA THR A 72 -9.09 -19.89 -4.76
C THR A 72 -8.32 -19.16 -5.87
N GLY A 73 -7.00 -18.98 -5.70
CA GLY A 73 -6.14 -18.32 -6.69
C GLY A 73 -6.22 -16.79 -6.69
N GLU A 74 -6.87 -16.21 -5.67
CA GLU A 74 -6.86 -14.78 -5.37
C GLU A 74 -5.88 -14.54 -4.22
N ALA A 75 -4.93 -13.62 -4.36
CA ALA A 75 -4.14 -13.22 -3.19
C ALA A 75 -4.96 -12.29 -2.28
N ILE A 76 -4.71 -12.35 -0.99
CA ILE A 76 -5.26 -11.45 0.03
C ILE A 76 -4.08 -10.65 0.56
N VAL A 77 -4.13 -9.33 0.42
CA VAL A 77 -3.05 -8.44 0.87
C VAL A 77 -3.55 -7.68 2.10
N GLN A 78 -2.87 -7.85 3.23
CA GLN A 78 -3.15 -7.07 4.43
C GLN A 78 -2.28 -5.81 4.43
N LEU A 79 -2.94 -4.66 4.34
CA LEU A 79 -2.32 -3.35 4.44
C LEU A 79 -2.50 -2.80 5.85
N VAL A 80 -1.40 -2.48 6.52
CA VAL A 80 -1.41 -1.77 7.80
C VAL A 80 -0.98 -0.34 7.56
N HIS A 81 -1.75 0.60 8.10
CA HIS A 81 -1.44 2.01 8.02
C HIS A 81 -1.26 2.60 9.42
N THR A 82 -0.30 3.50 9.55
CA THR A 82 -0.08 4.28 10.77
C THR A 82 0.06 5.75 10.40
N TRP A 83 -0.60 6.64 11.14
CA TRP A 83 -0.25 8.05 11.10
C TRP A 83 0.92 8.25 12.04
N THR A 84 2.09 8.51 11.47
CA THR A 84 3.08 9.22 12.28
C THR A 84 2.55 10.64 12.35
N ALA A 85 2.15 11.08 13.55
CA ALA A 85 1.86 12.48 13.74
C ALA A 85 3.11 13.23 13.26
N ALA A 86 3.03 13.90 12.11
CA ALA A 86 3.91 15.01 11.86
C ALA A 86 3.67 15.89 13.07
N ILE A 87 4.67 15.98 13.96
CA ILE A 87 4.65 16.94 15.04
C ILE A 87 4.65 18.27 14.31
N ASN A 88 3.46 18.75 13.97
CA ASN A 88 3.19 20.16 13.84
C ASN A 88 3.56 20.69 15.21
N ARG A 89 4.82 21.05 15.40
CA ARG A 89 5.09 22.16 16.30
C ARG A 89 4.22 23.26 15.72
N PRO A 90 3.19 23.74 16.45
CA PRO A 90 2.76 25.08 16.15
C PRO A 90 4.04 25.90 16.27
N SER A 91 4.49 26.52 15.18
CA SER A 91 5.29 27.73 15.34
C SER A 91 4.32 28.75 15.95
N ASP A 92 4.12 28.62 17.26
CA ASP A 92 3.92 29.74 18.15
C ASP A 92 5.15 30.63 17.98
N LYS A 93 5.07 31.51 16.98
CA LYS A 93 5.81 32.77 16.89
C LYS A 93 4.93 33.76 16.12
N GLU A 94 4.08 34.41 16.92
CA GLU A 94 3.64 35.81 16.87
C GLU A 94 2.89 36.34 15.64
#